data_AF-A7SLK8-F1
#
_entry.id   AF-A7SLK8-F1
#
_cell.length_a   1.000
_cell.length_b   1.000
_cell.length_c   1.000
_cell.angle_alpha   90.00
_cell.angle_beta   90.00
_cell.angle_gamma   90.00
#
_symmetry.space_group_name_H-M   'P 1'
#
loop_
_entity.id
_entity.type
_entity.pdbx_description
1 polymer ?
#
loop_
_entity_poly.entity_id
_entity_poly.type
_entity_poly.pdbx_seq_one_letter_code
_entity_poly.pdbx_strand_id
1 'polypeptide(L)'
;MAAFPSLLPRPTDDLWFCLEKRLDDDAILVKEEEEYAAYLEDIVKKGKDIVPIGKTKEQPEAVEEEEEEELEDEEDSAEELEEETDEYESPPSSPSPGPESVEGEVEMMDLSFM
;
A
#
# COMPACT_ATOMS: atom_id res chain seq x y z
N MET A 1 -3.01 -24.02 -55.66
CA MET A 1 -3.94 -24.40 -54.59
C MET A 1 -4.07 -23.20 -53.68
N ALA A 2 -5.25 -22.60 -53.57
CA ALA A 2 -5.45 -21.41 -52.73
C ALA A 2 -5.53 -21.85 -51.26
N ALA A 3 -4.73 -21.23 -50.40
CA ALA A 3 -4.79 -21.47 -48.96
C ALA A 3 -6.00 -20.76 -48.36
N PHE A 4 -6.70 -21.43 -47.45
CA PHE A 4 -7.82 -20.83 -46.72
C PHE A 4 -7.29 -19.99 -45.54
N PRO A 5 -7.95 -18.88 -45.20
CA PRO A 5 -7.59 -18.08 -44.04
C PRO A 5 -7.92 -18.80 -42.73
N SER A 6 -7.22 -18.40 -41.66
CA SER A 6 -7.50 -18.86 -40.30
C SER A 6 -8.87 -18.34 -39.82
N LEU A 7 -9.64 -19.22 -39.17
CA LEU A 7 -10.92 -18.90 -38.51
C LEU A 7 -10.79 -18.92 -36.98
N LEU A 8 -9.57 -18.93 -36.46
CA LEU A 8 -9.33 -18.91 -35.03
C LEU A 8 -9.56 -17.49 -34.49
N PRO A 9 -10.08 -17.36 -33.26
CA PRO A 9 -10.24 -16.06 -32.61
C PRO A 9 -8.89 -15.38 -32.42
N ARG A 10 -8.92 -14.05 -32.32
CA ARG A 10 -7.72 -13.27 -32.08
C ARG A 10 -7.18 -13.58 -30.68
N PRO A 11 -5.86 -13.70 -30.52
CA PRO A 11 -5.25 -14.02 -29.23
C PRO A 11 -5.30 -12.85 -28.24
N THR A 12 -5.57 -11.63 -28.70
CA THR A 12 -5.74 -10.42 -27.86
C THR A 12 -7.07 -9.79 -28.19
N ASP A 13 -7.81 -9.38 -27.16
CA ASP A 13 -9.07 -8.65 -27.30
C ASP A 13 -9.16 -7.53 -26.26
N ASP A 14 -9.60 -6.36 -26.69
CA ASP A 14 -9.77 -5.18 -25.86
C ASP A 14 -10.82 -5.41 -24.75
N LEU A 15 -11.72 -6.38 -24.91
CA LEU A 15 -12.68 -6.79 -23.88
C LEU A 15 -12.02 -7.30 -22.59
N TRP A 16 -10.85 -7.92 -22.68
CA TRP A 16 -10.15 -8.50 -21.53
C TRP A 16 -8.67 -8.09 -21.41
N PHE A 17 -8.13 -7.41 -22.43
CA PHE A 17 -6.77 -6.90 -22.45
C PHE A 17 -6.69 -5.59 -23.25
N CYS A 18 -6.68 -4.46 -22.53
CA CYS A 18 -6.44 -3.14 -23.10
C CYS A 18 -5.11 -2.60 -22.59
N LEU A 19 -4.13 -2.43 -23.49
CA LEU A 19 -2.84 -1.81 -23.16
C LEU A 19 -2.95 -0.30 -23.00
N GLU A 20 -3.79 0.34 -23.81
CA GLU A 20 -3.84 1.80 -23.92
C GLU A 20 -5.12 2.35 -23.28
N LYS A 21 -5.33 2.02 -22.00
CA LYS A 21 -6.34 2.73 -21.23
C LYS A 21 -5.78 4.12 -20.95
N ARG A 22 -6.22 5.13 -21.71
CA ARG A 22 -5.91 6.53 -21.45
C ARG A 22 -6.53 6.90 -20.11
N LEU A 23 -5.74 6.78 -19.05
CA LEU A 23 -6.03 7.26 -17.71
C LEU A 23 -5.41 8.65 -17.58
N ASP A 24 -6.06 9.50 -16.79
CA ASP A 24 -5.51 10.79 -16.42
C ASP A 24 -4.66 10.57 -15.15
N ASP A 25 -3.35 10.46 -15.35
CA ASP A 25 -2.41 10.11 -14.29
C ASP A 25 -2.41 11.17 -13.17
N ASP A 26 -2.56 12.45 -13.54
CA ASP A 26 -2.62 13.57 -12.58
C ASP A 26 -3.87 13.44 -11.68
N ALA A 27 -5.02 13.09 -12.26
CA ALA A 27 -6.25 12.90 -11.50
C ALA A 27 -6.18 11.68 -10.55
N ILE A 28 -5.46 10.63 -10.94
CA ILE A 28 -5.23 9.46 -10.08
C ILE A 28 -4.31 9.84 -8.92
N LEU A 29 -3.23 10.56 -9.22
CA LEU A 29 -2.26 10.98 -8.22
C LEU A 29 -2.89 11.88 -7.16
N VAL A 30 -3.67 12.90 -7.58
CA VAL A 30 -4.38 13.79 -6.65
C VAL A 30 -5.32 13.00 -5.74
N LYS A 31 -6.05 12.02 -6.28
CA LYS A 31 -6.94 11.17 -5.48
C LYS A 31 -6.18 10.37 -4.42
N GLU A 32 -5.02 9.82 -4.78
CA GLU A 32 -4.17 9.06 -3.86
C GLU A 32 -3.60 9.96 -2.75
N GLU A 33 -3.15 11.16 -3.09
CA GLU A 33 -2.66 12.16 -2.13
C GLU A 33 -3.76 12.60 -1.15
N GLU A 34 -4.98 12.84 -1.64
CA GLU A 34 -6.13 13.19 -0.81
C GLU A 34 -6.50 12.06 0.16
N GLU A 35 -6.51 10.81 -0.30
CA GLU A 35 -6.77 9.65 0.54
C GLU A 35 -5.70 9.49 1.63
N TYR A 36 -4.43 9.70 1.27
CA TYR A 36 -3.33 9.65 2.22
C TYR A 36 -3.39 10.78 3.26
N ALA A 37 -3.70 12.01 2.82
CA ALA A 37 -3.88 13.14 3.72
C ALA A 37 -5.03 12.88 4.72
N ALA A 38 -6.16 12.35 4.24
CA ALA A 38 -7.29 11.98 5.10
C ALA A 38 -6.92 10.89 6.13
N TYR A 39 -6.10 9.92 5.73
CA TYR A 39 -5.60 8.88 6.63
C TYR A 39 -4.69 9.47 7.73
N LEU A 40 -3.79 10.39 7.39
CA LEU A 40 -2.96 11.09 8.39
C LEU A 40 -3.81 11.91 9.36
N GLU A 41 -4.84 12.61 8.85
CA GLU A 41 -5.77 13.33 9.72
C GLU A 41 -6.50 12.42 10.70
N ASP A 42 -6.91 11.22 10.25
CA ASP A 42 -7.56 10.24 11.13
C ASP A 42 -6.61 9.81 12.25
N ILE A 43 -5.35 9.52 11.93
CA ILE A 43 -4.32 9.18 12.93
C ILE A 43 -4.18 10.30 13.96
N VAL A 44 -4.08 11.55 13.52
CA VAL A 44 -3.91 12.71 14.43
C VAL A 44 -5.16 12.94 15.28
N LYS A 45 -6.35 12.69 14.74
CA LYS A 45 -7.63 12.87 15.46
C LYS A 45 -7.91 11.73 16.43
N LYS A 46 -7.33 10.55 16.20
CA LYS A 46 -7.59 9.35 16.97
C LYS A 46 -7.28 9.55 18.46
N GLY A 47 -8.32 9.56 19.28
CA GLY A 47 -8.20 9.68 20.74
C GLY A 47 -8.04 11.09 21.28
N LYS A 48 -8.07 12.14 20.43
CA LYS A 48 -7.99 13.54 20.88
C LYS A 48 -9.15 13.95 21.80
N ASP A 49 -10.31 13.32 21.66
CA ASP A 49 -11.51 13.61 22.44
C ASP A 49 -11.61 12.80 23.75
N ILE A 50 -10.66 11.90 23.98
CA ILE A 50 -10.61 11.06 25.18
C ILE A 50 -10.04 11.87 26.34
N VAL A 51 -10.88 12.12 27.34
CA VAL A 51 -10.46 12.79 28.57
C VAL A 51 -9.64 11.82 29.41
N PRO A 52 -8.42 12.19 29.84
CA PRO A 52 -7.61 11.36 30.73
C PRO A 52 -8.35 11.06 32.05
N ILE A 53 -8.11 9.87 32.60
CA ILE A 53 -8.69 9.46 33.88
C ILE A 53 -8.26 10.47 34.96
N GLY A 54 -9.25 11.03 35.66
CA GLY A 54 -9.02 12.02 36.71
C GLY A 54 -9.04 13.49 36.26
N LYS A 55 -9.23 13.76 34.96
CA LYS A 55 -9.48 15.11 34.42
C LYS A 55 -10.95 15.29 34.09
N THR A 56 -11.48 16.50 34.25
CA THR A 56 -12.81 16.90 33.80
C THR A 56 -12.69 17.79 32.57
N LYS A 57 -13.64 17.70 31.62
CA LYS A 57 -13.67 18.51 30.38
C LYS A 57 -13.68 20.04 30.60
N GLU A 58 -13.89 20.47 31.84
CA GLU A 58 -14.04 21.87 32.24
C GLU A 58 -12.76 22.46 32.86
N GLN A 59 -11.71 21.67 33.09
CA GLN A 59 -10.40 22.25 33.41
C GLN A 59 -9.82 22.86 32.13
N PRO A 60 -9.57 24.18 32.06
CA PRO A 60 -8.83 24.73 30.94
C PRO A 60 -7.47 24.04 30.91
N GLU A 61 -7.09 23.54 29.72
CA GLU A 61 -5.74 23.08 29.42
C GLU A 61 -4.79 24.13 30.00
N ALA A 62 -4.07 23.79 31.06
CA ALA A 62 -2.99 24.64 31.53
C ALA A 62 -2.03 24.67 30.34
N VAL A 63 -1.87 25.85 29.74
CA VAL A 63 -0.88 26.10 28.69
C VAL A 63 0.46 25.68 29.27
N GLU A 64 0.88 24.45 29.01
CA GLU A 64 2.28 24.07 29.11
C GLU A 64 2.94 24.90 28.01
N GLU A 65 3.71 25.90 28.43
CA GLU A 65 4.56 26.68 27.53
C GLU A 65 5.32 25.67 26.66
N GLU A 66 5.04 25.66 25.36
CA GLU A 66 5.89 24.99 24.38
C GLU A 66 7.27 25.62 24.54
N GLU A 67 8.19 24.92 25.21
CA GLU A 67 9.61 25.24 25.10
C GLU A 67 9.95 25.07 23.61
N GLU A 68 10.13 26.19 22.91
CA GLU A 68 10.69 26.23 21.56
C GLU A 68 12.09 25.60 21.62
N GLU A 69 12.19 24.29 21.42
CA GLU A 69 13.47 23.64 21.18
C GLU A 69 14.01 24.18 19.84
N GLU A 70 14.98 25.09 19.92
CA GLU A 70 15.78 25.52 18.77
C GLU A 70 16.38 24.27 18.11
N LEU A 71 15.83 23.88 16.97
CA LEU A 71 16.41 22.86 16.11
C LEU A 71 17.71 23.43 15.54
N GLU A 72 18.85 23.09 16.15
CA GLU A 72 20.15 23.23 15.49
C GLU A 72 20.12 22.37 14.22
N ASP A 73 20.14 23.05 13.08
CA ASP A 73 20.25 22.48 11.74
C ASP A 73 21.65 21.85 11.61
N GLU A 74 21.81 20.63 12.13
CA GLU A 74 22.96 19.79 11.81
C GLU A 74 22.82 19.35 10.35
N GLU A 75 23.39 20.18 9.47
CA GLU A 75 23.67 19.89 8.07
C GLU A 75 24.66 18.70 8.00
N ASP A 76 24.18 17.48 8.29
CA ASP A 76 24.97 16.26 8.13
C ASP A 76 24.91 15.80 6.68
N SER A 77 25.81 16.43 5.92
CA SER A 77 26.65 15.82 4.89
C SER A 77 26.05 14.58 4.21
N ALA A 78 25.50 14.77 3.00
CA ALA A 78 25.28 13.71 2.04
C ALA A 78 26.63 13.05 1.67
N GLU A 79 27.06 12.08 2.48
CA GLU A 79 28.16 11.20 2.16
C GLU A 79 27.70 10.32 0.99
N GLU A 80 28.38 10.43 -0.17
CA GLU A 80 28.11 9.64 -1.37
C GLU A 80 28.08 8.15 -1.01
N LEU A 81 26.92 7.51 -1.14
CA LEU A 81 26.82 6.06 -1.17
C LEU A 81 27.51 5.57 -2.45
N GLU A 82 28.75 5.12 -2.35
CA GLU A 82 29.40 4.33 -3.40
C GLU A 82 28.53 3.10 -3.67
N GLU A 83 28.05 3.00 -4.91
CA GLU A 83 27.29 1.89 -5.46
C GLU A 83 28.20 0.64 -5.56
N GLU A 84 28.36 -0.08 -4.45
CA GLU A 84 28.92 -1.44 -4.50
C GLU A 84 27.82 -2.36 -5.06
N THR A 85 27.85 -2.57 -6.37
CA THR A 85 27.02 -3.53 -7.08
C THR A 85 27.38 -4.93 -6.61
N ASP A 86 26.69 -5.42 -5.57
CA ASP A 86 26.81 -6.81 -5.14
C ASP A 86 26.29 -7.71 -6.26
N GLU A 87 27.19 -8.47 -6.87
CA GLU A 87 26.90 -9.45 -7.91
C GLU A 87 25.87 -10.44 -7.34
N TYR A 88 24.67 -10.44 -7.92
CA TYR A 88 23.57 -11.31 -7.50
C TYR A 88 23.97 -12.78 -7.63
N GLU A 89 24.45 -13.40 -6.55
CA GLU A 89 24.62 -14.85 -6.46
C GLU A 89 23.22 -15.48 -6.35
N SER A 90 22.72 -16.00 -7.48
CA SER A 90 21.43 -16.68 -7.57
C SER A 90 21.30 -17.77 -6.50
N PRO A 91 20.40 -17.68 -5.51
CA PRO A 91 20.19 -18.77 -4.59
C PRO A 91 19.46 -19.94 -5.27
N PRO A 92 19.71 -21.19 -4.82
CA PRO A 92 19.39 -22.39 -5.58
C PRO A 92 17.89 -22.70 -5.60
N SER A 93 17.46 -23.27 -6.73
CA SER A 93 16.14 -23.86 -6.94
C SER A 93 15.77 -24.90 -5.88
N SER A 94 14.89 -24.57 -4.92
CA SER A 94 13.90 -25.51 -4.33
C SER A 94 12.93 -24.81 -3.36
N PRO A 95 11.62 -25.18 -3.33
CA PRO A 95 10.64 -24.60 -2.43
C PRO A 95 10.58 -25.34 -1.08
N SER A 96 10.43 -24.62 0.03
CA SER A 96 9.98 -25.23 1.28
C SER A 96 9.28 -24.24 2.23
N PRO A 97 8.40 -24.75 3.12
CA PRO A 97 7.13 -24.12 3.46
C PRO A 97 7.05 -23.53 4.88
N GLY A 98 6.07 -22.65 5.09
CA GLY A 98 5.49 -22.29 6.41
C GLY A 98 6.09 -21.04 7.08
N PRO A 99 5.34 -20.35 7.95
CA PRO A 99 4.64 -21.00 9.06
C PRO A 99 3.24 -20.44 9.40
N GLU A 100 2.17 -21.14 9.03
CA GLU A 100 0.95 -21.23 9.86
C GLU A 100 0.07 -22.41 9.44
N SER A 101 -0.11 -23.29 10.40
CA SER A 101 -1.09 -24.37 10.39
C SER A 101 -2.46 -23.75 10.65
N VAL A 102 -3.30 -23.63 9.63
CA VAL A 102 -4.75 -23.55 9.82
C VAL A 102 -5.38 -24.80 9.24
N GLU A 103 -5.55 -25.79 10.11
CA GLU A 103 -6.53 -26.85 9.89
C GLU A 103 -7.91 -26.20 9.97
N GLY A 104 -8.64 -26.17 8.86
CA GLY A 104 -10.00 -25.65 8.78
C GLY A 104 -10.64 -26.14 7.50
N GLU A 105 -11.67 -26.96 7.64
CA GLU A 105 -12.27 -27.82 6.63
C GLU A 105 -12.72 -27.07 5.35
N VAL A 106 -12.45 -27.69 4.19
CA VAL A 106 -13.10 -27.30 2.92
C VAL A 106 -14.57 -27.73 2.97
N GLU A 107 -15.48 -26.79 3.16
CA GLU A 107 -16.91 -27.03 2.91
C GLU A 107 -17.09 -27.33 1.41
N MET A 108 -17.44 -28.57 1.09
CA MET A 108 -17.92 -28.94 -0.23
C MET A 108 -19.27 -28.24 -0.45
N MET A 109 -19.31 -27.17 -1.26
CA MET A 109 -20.60 -26.68 -1.75
C MET A 109 -21.26 -27.80 -2.55
N ASP A 110 -22.34 -28.32 -2.00
CA ASP A 110 -23.23 -29.30 -2.64
C ASP A 110 -23.78 -28.67 -3.95
N LEU A 111 -23.32 -29.14 -5.11
CA LEU A 111 -23.78 -28.71 -6.44
C LEU A 111 -25.20 -29.23 -6.77
N SER A 112 -26.08 -29.36 -5.77
CA SER A 112 -27.41 -29.93 -5.92
C SER A 112 -28.54 -28.91 -6.07
N PHE A 113 -28.27 -27.60 -6.11
CA PHE A 113 -29.27 -26.60 -6.51
C PHE A 113 -28.65 -25.37 -7.19
N MET A 114 -28.46 -25.43 -8.52
CA MET A 114 -29.00 -24.46 -9.49
C MET A 114 -28.84 -24.97 -10.92
#